data_AF-A0A7Y6YWB4-F1
#
_entry.id   AF-A0A7Y6YWB4-F1
#
_cell.length_a   1.000
_cell.length_b   1.000
_cell.length_c   1.000
_cell.angle_alpha   90.00
_cell.angle_beta   90.00
_cell.angle_gamma   90.00
#
_symmetry.space_group_name_H-M   'P 1'
#
loop_
_entity.id
_entity.type
_entity.pdbx_description
1 polymer ?
#
loop_
_entity_poly.entity_id
_entity_poly.type
_entity_poly.pdbx_seq_one_letter_code
_entity_poly.pdbx_strand_id
1 'polypeptide(L)'
;MTIQAPSLSAVMLLSNVSKPDRRVTSSGLVRTVIDLIAKDDPDKAALLLKKQEETNDLLKRLEARRESMERQKKEIARQKVEQLKKELQMLQMLAITNPKAAARRAAQIASELKKAVASYKAAGDFGGGGGPQTVTVPTQTIPTQTEGTSQTQGLTQTATPTQIPETNPTEETALTEEAGLTEDVPKTQSFAQKAEQIIKDQDQKFDESKEDQEFARKVREVINLIKQVLATAKRFMSDEEKEDTLQAEKDLKTVESDLTEITTQHVGVNVLT
;
A
#
# COMPACT_ATOMS: atom_id res chain seq x y z
N MET A 1 24.23 -25.01 -63.36
CA MET A 1 25.58 -24.84 -62.78
C MET A 1 25.48 -23.60 -61.89
N THR A 2 25.62 -23.60 -60.57
CA THR A 2 26.31 -24.50 -59.63
C THR A 2 25.62 -24.41 -58.27
N ILE A 3 25.61 -25.55 -57.57
CA ILE A 3 24.99 -25.86 -56.28
C ILE A 3 25.93 -25.40 -55.16
N GLN A 4 25.44 -24.72 -54.11
CA GLN A 4 26.15 -24.68 -52.83
C GLN A 4 25.22 -24.41 -51.63
N ALA A 5 24.94 -25.48 -50.90
CA ALA A 5 24.61 -25.51 -49.47
C ALA A 5 25.68 -26.40 -48.79
N PRO A 6 25.69 -26.63 -47.47
CA PRO A 6 25.32 -25.82 -46.31
C PRO A 6 26.54 -25.60 -45.37
N SER A 7 26.47 -24.70 -44.37
CA SER A 7 27.38 -24.78 -43.22
C SER A 7 26.59 -24.89 -41.92
N LEU A 8 26.68 -26.09 -41.34
CA LEU A 8 26.25 -26.45 -40.00
C LEU A 8 27.18 -25.78 -38.98
N SER A 9 26.73 -24.70 -38.37
CA SER A 9 27.39 -24.16 -37.18
C SER A 9 26.77 -24.77 -35.92
N ALA A 10 27.48 -25.78 -35.44
CA ALA A 10 27.71 -26.13 -34.03
C ALA A 10 26.59 -25.76 -33.03
N VAL A 11 25.80 -26.77 -32.71
CA VAL A 11 25.09 -26.91 -31.43
C VAL A 11 26.14 -26.94 -30.31
N MET A 12 26.42 -25.78 -29.71
CA MET A 12 27.09 -25.73 -28.40
C MET A 12 26.03 -25.91 -27.31
N LEU A 13 25.87 -27.17 -26.89
CA LEU A 13 25.26 -27.55 -25.62
C LEU A 13 26.14 -27.05 -24.47
N LEU A 14 25.96 -25.80 -24.05
CA LEU A 14 26.42 -25.37 -22.73
C LEU A 14 25.47 -26.00 -21.70
N SER A 15 25.94 -27.09 -21.11
CA SER A 15 25.48 -27.61 -19.83
C SER A 15 25.54 -26.50 -18.78
N ASN A 16 24.40 -25.85 -18.56
CA ASN A 16 24.21 -24.85 -17.53
C ASN A 16 24.16 -25.58 -16.18
N VAL A 17 25.33 -25.81 -15.58
CA VAL A 17 25.48 -26.32 -14.21
C VAL A 17 24.90 -25.26 -13.28
N SER A 18 23.62 -25.41 -12.97
CA SER A 18 22.92 -24.66 -11.93
C SER A 18 23.57 -24.99 -10.59
N LYS A 19 24.50 -24.15 -10.16
CA LYS A 19 24.99 -24.17 -8.78
C LYS A 19 23.80 -23.84 -7.88
N PRO A 20 23.42 -24.68 -6.92
CA PRO A 20 22.39 -24.33 -5.97
C PRO A 20 22.92 -23.19 -5.11
N ASP A 21 22.43 -21.99 -5.34
CA ASP A 21 22.55 -20.86 -4.43
C ASP A 21 21.83 -21.25 -3.14
N ARG A 22 22.52 -21.99 -2.25
CA ARG A 22 22.12 -22.17 -0.87
C ARG A 22 22.30 -20.81 -0.19
N ARG A 23 21.35 -19.91 -0.41
CA ARG A 23 21.10 -18.80 0.51
C ARG A 23 20.73 -19.42 1.84
N VAL A 24 21.75 -19.64 2.67
CA VAL A 24 21.55 -19.94 4.08
C VAL A 24 20.87 -18.69 4.65
N THR A 25 19.56 -18.75 4.80
CA THR A 25 18.81 -17.69 5.43
C THR A 25 19.30 -17.57 6.86
N SER A 26 19.45 -16.34 7.36
CA SER A 26 19.90 -16.07 8.73
C SER A 26 19.08 -16.85 9.76
N SER A 27 17.78 -17.09 9.51
CA SER A 27 16.93 -17.95 10.35
C SER A 27 17.39 -19.41 10.45
N GLY A 28 18.01 -19.97 9.41
CA GLY A 28 18.53 -21.34 9.42
C GLY A 28 19.71 -21.50 10.38
N LEU A 29 20.60 -20.51 10.43
CA LEU A 29 21.74 -20.51 11.34
C LEU A 29 21.31 -20.39 12.80
N VAL A 30 20.33 -19.52 13.10
CA VAL A 30 19.81 -19.38 14.47
C VAL A 30 19.23 -20.71 14.98
N ARG A 31 18.51 -21.44 14.13
CA ARG A 31 17.92 -22.73 14.50
C ARG A 31 18.98 -23.78 14.79
N THR A 32 20.02 -23.86 13.96
CA THR A 32 21.14 -24.79 14.22
C THR A 32 21.91 -24.46 15.51
N VAL A 33 22.07 -23.18 15.85
CA VAL A 33 22.75 -22.78 17.10
C VAL A 33 21.91 -23.14 18.32
N ILE A 34 20.59 -22.96 18.24
CA ILE A 34 19.66 -23.37 19.31
C ILE A 34 19.69 -24.90 19.51
N ASP A 35 19.71 -25.66 18.42
CA ASP A 35 19.77 -27.14 18.49
C ASP A 35 21.10 -27.65 19.07
N LEU A 36 22.21 -26.94 18.83
CA LEU A 36 23.49 -27.25 19.49
C LEU A 36 23.46 -26.89 20.98
N ILE A 37 22.92 -25.71 21.34
CA ILE A 37 22.81 -25.29 22.75
C ILE A 37 21.88 -26.23 23.53
N ALA A 38 20.81 -26.74 22.92
CA ALA A 38 19.89 -27.68 23.56
C ALA A 38 20.56 -28.99 24.02
N LYS A 39 21.70 -29.36 23.42
CA LYS A 39 22.49 -30.52 23.85
C LYS A 39 23.33 -30.25 25.10
N ASP A 40 23.79 -29.01 25.28
CA ASP A 40 24.68 -28.62 26.38
C ASP A 40 23.92 -28.00 27.57
N ASP A 41 22.85 -27.25 27.31
CA ASP A 41 22.07 -26.52 28.32
C ASP A 41 20.60 -26.33 27.86
N PRO A 42 19.69 -27.25 28.21
CA PRO A 42 18.31 -27.24 27.73
C PRO A 42 17.51 -26.02 28.22
N ASP A 43 17.82 -25.51 29.42
CA ASP A 43 17.11 -24.37 30.01
C ASP A 43 17.42 -23.08 29.24
N LYS A 44 18.68 -22.89 28.80
CA LYS A 44 19.05 -21.76 27.94
C LYS A 44 18.44 -21.86 26.54
N ALA A 45 18.38 -23.06 25.96
CA ALA A 45 17.75 -23.26 24.66
C ALA A 45 16.26 -22.91 24.70
N ALA A 46 15.53 -23.34 25.75
CA ALA A 46 14.13 -22.98 25.96
C ALA A 46 13.92 -21.47 26.10
N LEU A 47 14.81 -20.78 26.82
CA LEU A 47 14.76 -19.31 26.96
C LEU A 47 15.01 -18.60 25.63
N LEU A 48 15.97 -19.06 24.82
CA LEU A 48 16.24 -18.50 23.49
C LEU A 48 15.08 -18.72 22.52
N LEU A 49 14.46 -19.90 22.53
CA LEU A 49 13.26 -20.18 21.76
C LEU A 49 12.11 -19.25 22.15
N LYS A 50 11.85 -19.08 23.46
CA LYS A 50 10.83 -18.17 23.96
C LYS A 50 11.07 -16.72 23.49
N LYS A 51 12.32 -16.23 23.57
CA LYS A 51 12.68 -14.89 23.06
C LYS A 51 12.50 -14.78 21.54
N GLN A 52 12.81 -15.85 20.81
CA GLN A 52 12.61 -15.90 19.36
C GLN A 52 11.13 -15.84 19.02
N GLU A 53 10.27 -16.53 19.77
CA GLU A 53 8.81 -16.45 19.61
C GLU A 53 8.28 -15.05 19.93
N GLU A 54 8.68 -14.45 21.05
CA GLU A 54 8.29 -13.10 21.44
C GLU A 54 8.69 -12.04 20.39
N THR A 55 9.89 -12.16 19.82
CA THR A 55 10.36 -11.26 18.76
C THR A 55 9.60 -11.46 17.46
N ASN A 56 9.32 -12.70 17.06
CA ASN A 56 8.49 -13.00 15.89
C ASN A 56 7.06 -12.47 16.05
N ASP A 57 6.47 -12.60 17.24
CA ASP A 57 5.14 -12.07 17.52
C ASP A 57 5.11 -10.54 17.50
N LEU A 58 6.17 -9.89 18.00
CA LEU A 58 6.32 -8.44 17.89
C LEU A 58 6.42 -8.00 16.42
N LEU A 59 7.21 -8.70 15.61
CA LEU A 59 7.35 -8.42 14.17
C LEU A 59 5.99 -8.53 13.46
N LYS A 60 5.25 -9.61 13.69
CA LYS A 60 3.89 -9.79 13.13
C LYS A 60 2.94 -8.67 13.55
N ARG A 61 2.99 -8.23 14.82
CA ARG A 61 2.16 -7.11 15.31
C ARG A 61 2.53 -5.79 14.64
N LEU A 62 3.82 -5.54 14.42
CA LEU A 62 4.31 -4.35 13.72
C LEU A 62 3.91 -4.37 12.23
N GLU A 63 4.01 -5.52 11.57
CA GLU A 63 3.57 -5.72 10.19
C GLU A 63 2.06 -5.47 10.05
N ALA A 64 1.23 -6.08 10.90
CA ALA A 64 -0.22 -5.87 10.89
C ALA A 64 -0.60 -4.41 11.15
N ARG A 65 0.07 -3.74 12.10
CA ARG A 65 -0.16 -2.31 12.37
C ARG A 65 0.24 -1.45 11.17
N ARG A 66 1.35 -1.79 10.52
CA ARG A 66 1.85 -1.09 9.35
C ARG A 66 0.88 -1.24 8.16
N GLU A 67 0.42 -2.45 7.87
CA GLU A 67 -0.56 -2.70 6.82
C GLU A 67 -1.86 -1.90 7.06
N SER A 68 -2.34 -1.87 8.30
CA SER A 68 -3.50 -1.04 8.69
C SER A 68 -3.28 0.45 8.41
N MET A 69 -2.11 0.99 8.76
CA MET A 69 -1.74 2.38 8.48
C MET A 69 -1.61 2.67 6.97
N GLU A 70 -1.08 1.73 6.19
CA GLU A 70 -0.96 1.85 4.73
C GLU A 70 -2.35 1.89 4.08
N ARG A 71 -3.24 0.97 4.44
CA ARG A 71 -4.64 0.97 3.99
C ARG A 71 -5.35 2.28 4.36
N GLN A 72 -5.16 2.77 5.58
CA GLN A 72 -5.74 4.05 6.01
C GLN A 72 -5.23 5.24 5.17
N LYS A 73 -3.93 5.28 4.86
CA LYS A 73 -3.35 6.34 4.01
C LYS A 73 -3.89 6.27 2.58
N LYS A 74 -3.99 5.07 2.00
CA LYS A 74 -4.61 4.87 0.67
C LYS A 74 -6.05 5.38 0.66
N GLU A 75 -6.83 5.05 1.68
CA GLU A 75 -8.23 5.47 1.79
C GLU A 75 -8.39 6.98 1.94
N ILE A 76 -7.58 7.61 2.80
CA ILE A 76 -7.57 9.09 2.93
C ILE A 76 -7.23 9.75 1.60
N ALA A 77 -6.26 9.20 0.85
CA ALA A 77 -5.90 9.74 -0.46
C ALA A 77 -7.05 9.58 -1.48
N ARG A 78 -7.77 8.46 -1.48
CA ARG A 78 -8.97 8.26 -2.34
C ARG A 78 -10.06 9.27 -2.02
N GLN A 79 -10.39 9.44 -0.74
CA GLN A 79 -11.41 10.40 -0.29
C GLN A 79 -11.05 11.82 -0.72
N LYS A 80 -9.77 12.21 -0.61
CA LYS A 80 -9.30 13.51 -1.10
C LYS A 80 -9.51 13.66 -2.61
N VAL A 81 -9.15 12.65 -3.42
CA VAL A 81 -9.38 12.71 -4.88
C VAL A 81 -10.86 12.89 -5.21
N GLU A 82 -11.76 12.21 -4.48
CA GLU A 82 -13.20 12.38 -4.69
C GLU A 82 -13.73 13.76 -4.26
N GLN A 83 -13.21 14.31 -3.17
CA GLN A 83 -13.52 15.69 -2.75
C GLN A 83 -13.06 16.70 -3.80
N LEU A 84 -11.81 16.57 -4.28
CA LEU A 84 -11.26 17.44 -5.34
C LEU A 84 -12.08 17.35 -6.62
N LYS A 85 -12.59 16.16 -6.98
CA LYS A 85 -13.48 16.00 -8.14
C LYS A 85 -14.76 16.83 -8.00
N LYS A 86 -15.42 16.79 -6.82
CA LYS A 86 -16.65 17.55 -6.56
C LYS A 86 -16.39 19.06 -6.58
N GLU A 87 -15.31 19.51 -5.96
CA GLU A 87 -14.91 20.91 -5.99
C GLU A 87 -14.68 21.42 -7.41
N LEU A 88 -14.08 20.58 -8.25
CA LEU A 88 -13.78 20.94 -9.63
C LEU A 88 -15.04 21.02 -10.49
N GLN A 89 -16.03 20.16 -10.28
CA GLN A 89 -17.34 20.28 -10.94
C GLN A 89 -18.02 21.61 -10.62
N MET A 90 -17.96 22.07 -9.36
CA MET A 90 -18.44 23.41 -9.00
C MET A 90 -17.59 24.50 -9.66
N LEU A 91 -16.28 24.29 -9.76
CA LEU A 91 -15.36 25.24 -10.36
C LEU A 91 -15.57 25.41 -11.88
N GLN A 92 -16.03 24.37 -12.58
CA GLN A 92 -16.39 24.47 -14.00
C GLN A 92 -17.51 25.49 -14.24
N MET A 93 -18.50 25.53 -13.36
CA MET A 93 -19.58 26.53 -13.42
C MET A 93 -19.03 27.94 -13.15
N LEU A 94 -18.09 28.05 -12.21
CA LEU A 94 -17.44 29.33 -11.88
C LEU A 94 -16.50 29.83 -12.97
N ALA A 95 -15.88 28.93 -13.75
CA ALA A 95 -14.93 29.30 -14.80
C ALA A 95 -15.54 30.16 -15.91
N ILE A 96 -16.86 30.07 -16.10
CA ILE A 96 -17.60 30.88 -17.07
C ILE A 96 -17.77 32.31 -16.57
N THR A 97 -18.02 32.50 -15.27
CA THR A 97 -18.32 33.81 -14.68
C THR A 97 -17.09 34.53 -14.14
N ASN A 98 -16.11 33.78 -13.62
CA ASN A 98 -14.86 34.31 -13.09
C ASN A 98 -13.68 33.38 -13.48
N PRO A 99 -13.13 33.54 -14.71
CA PRO A 99 -12.09 32.66 -15.23
C PRO A 99 -10.79 32.77 -14.43
N LYS A 100 -10.42 33.96 -13.97
CA LYS A 100 -9.19 34.20 -13.20
C LYS A 100 -9.23 33.50 -11.83
N ALA A 101 -10.34 33.64 -11.10
CA ALA A 101 -10.50 32.94 -9.83
C ALA A 101 -10.54 31.42 -10.02
N ALA A 102 -11.21 30.95 -11.08
CA ALA A 102 -11.25 29.53 -11.42
C ALA A 102 -9.86 28.96 -11.74
N ALA A 103 -9.03 29.68 -12.51
CA ALA A 103 -7.67 29.25 -12.81
C ALA A 103 -6.81 29.10 -11.55
N ARG A 104 -6.89 30.07 -10.63
CA ARG A 104 -6.13 30.02 -9.36
C ARG A 104 -6.57 28.87 -8.47
N ARG A 105 -7.88 28.63 -8.34
CA ARG A 105 -8.37 27.51 -7.54
C ARG A 105 -8.03 26.17 -8.21
N ALA A 106 -8.07 26.09 -9.53
CA ALA A 106 -7.64 24.90 -10.27
C ALA A 106 -6.14 24.59 -10.04
N ALA A 107 -5.29 25.62 -9.95
CA ALA A 107 -3.87 25.47 -9.61
C ALA A 107 -3.67 24.91 -8.18
N GLN A 108 -4.45 25.41 -7.21
CA GLN A 108 -4.43 24.89 -5.84
C GLN A 108 -4.87 23.41 -5.80
N ILE A 109 -5.95 23.08 -6.50
CA ILE A 109 -6.45 21.70 -6.62
C ILE A 109 -5.38 20.79 -7.26
N ALA A 110 -4.64 21.24 -8.27
CA ALA A 110 -3.55 20.47 -8.87
C ALA A 110 -2.43 20.15 -7.86
N SER A 111 -2.04 21.13 -7.04
CA SER A 111 -1.08 20.94 -5.96
C SER A 111 -1.59 19.97 -4.87
N GLU A 112 -2.87 20.04 -4.51
CA GLU A 112 -3.49 19.13 -3.55
C GLU A 112 -3.60 17.70 -4.11
N LEU A 113 -3.94 17.56 -5.39
CA LEU A 113 -3.96 16.28 -6.10
C LEU A 113 -2.58 15.63 -6.09
N LYS A 114 -1.52 16.41 -6.36
CA LYS A 114 -0.13 15.95 -6.29
C LYS A 114 0.23 15.42 -4.90
N LYS A 115 -0.15 16.12 -3.83
CA LYS A 115 0.06 15.64 -2.46
C LYS A 115 -0.72 14.36 -2.15
N ALA A 116 -1.95 14.24 -2.65
CA ALA A 116 -2.77 13.04 -2.47
C ALA A 116 -2.17 11.83 -3.19
N VAL A 117 -1.72 12.00 -4.44
CA VAL A 117 -1.06 10.94 -5.23
C VAL A 117 0.28 10.54 -4.61
N ALA A 118 1.09 11.50 -4.17
CA ALA A 118 2.33 11.20 -3.45
C ALA A 118 2.07 10.43 -2.14
N SER A 119 1.01 10.77 -1.40
CA SER A 119 0.62 10.07 -0.18
C SER A 119 0.14 8.64 -0.47
N TYR A 120 -0.59 8.44 -1.58
CA TYR A 120 -1.02 7.13 -2.05
C TYR A 120 0.17 6.25 -2.44
N LYS A 121 1.08 6.79 -3.26
CA LYS A 121 2.32 6.14 -3.69
C LYS A 121 3.17 5.72 -2.49
N ALA A 122 3.38 6.63 -1.54
CA ALA A 122 4.13 6.35 -0.31
C ALA A 122 3.48 5.27 0.57
N ALA A 123 2.18 5.02 0.42
CA ALA A 123 1.48 3.93 1.10
C ALA A 123 1.61 2.58 0.37
N GLY A 124 1.95 2.56 -0.93
CA GLY A 124 2.14 1.33 -1.73
C GLY A 124 3.61 0.90 -1.91
N ASP A 125 4.56 1.82 -1.86
CA ASP A 125 5.97 1.57 -2.22
C ASP A 125 6.81 0.95 -1.08
N PHE A 126 6.20 0.63 0.07
CA PHE A 126 6.97 0.33 1.28
C PHE A 126 7.59 -1.10 1.29
N GLY A 127 7.28 -1.95 0.30
CA GLY A 127 7.83 -3.30 0.14
C GLY A 127 9.04 -3.43 -0.79
N GLY A 128 9.37 -2.40 -1.57
CA GLY A 128 10.36 -2.46 -2.66
C GLY A 128 11.64 -1.66 -2.39
N GLY A 129 12.50 -2.14 -1.48
CA GLY A 129 13.90 -1.71 -1.44
C GLY A 129 14.19 -0.35 -0.77
N GLY A 130 14.36 -0.39 0.56
CA GLY A 130 15.57 0.11 1.24
C GLY A 130 16.13 1.51 0.94
N GLY A 131 15.37 2.45 0.39
CA GLY A 131 15.76 3.86 0.32
C GLY A 131 15.41 4.58 1.62
N PRO A 132 16.30 5.37 2.24
CA PRO A 132 15.93 6.24 3.35
C PRO A 132 14.95 7.29 2.84
N GLN A 133 13.66 7.01 2.97
CA GLN A 133 12.65 8.04 2.82
C GLN A 133 12.84 8.99 3.99
N THR A 134 13.35 10.17 3.69
CA THR A 134 13.29 11.32 4.60
C THR A 134 11.82 11.55 4.90
N VAL A 135 11.37 11.09 6.06
CA VAL A 135 10.07 11.46 6.61
C VAL A 135 10.18 12.93 6.96
N THR A 136 9.92 13.79 5.98
CA THR A 136 9.67 15.20 6.24
C THR A 136 8.32 15.25 6.94
N VAL A 137 8.36 15.15 8.28
CA VAL A 137 7.19 15.40 9.12
C VAL A 137 6.72 16.80 8.74
N PRO A 138 5.49 16.97 8.22
CA PRO A 138 4.96 18.32 8.08
C PRO A 138 4.86 18.88 9.48
N THR A 139 5.73 19.83 9.81
CA THR A 139 5.54 20.72 10.95
C THR A 139 4.17 21.34 10.78
N GLN A 140 3.18 20.82 11.48
CA GLN A 140 1.93 21.52 11.70
C GLN A 140 2.31 22.75 12.52
N THR A 141 2.47 23.89 11.84
CA THR A 141 2.35 25.19 12.46
C THR A 141 0.94 25.28 13.02
N ILE A 142 0.80 24.96 14.30
CA ILE A 142 -0.38 25.26 15.09
C ILE A 142 -0.56 26.78 14.99
N PRO A 143 -1.66 27.30 14.40
CA PRO A 143 -1.94 28.71 14.51
C PRO A 143 -2.19 29.03 15.99
N THR A 144 -1.32 29.85 16.57
CA THR A 144 -1.54 30.50 17.85
C THR A 144 -2.82 31.33 17.75
N GLN A 145 -3.95 30.77 18.18
CA GLN A 145 -5.18 31.52 18.40
C GLN A 145 -5.02 32.25 19.74
N THR A 146 -4.93 33.57 19.64
CA THR A 146 -5.10 34.52 20.73
C THR A 146 -6.45 34.30 21.40
N GLU A 147 -6.42 34.22 22.74
CA GLU A 147 -7.56 34.07 23.64
C GLU A 147 -8.68 35.08 23.35
N GLY A 148 -9.88 34.56 23.18
CA GLY A 148 -11.12 35.32 23.08
C GLY A 148 -12.24 34.58 23.81
N THR A 149 -12.44 34.97 25.05
CA THR A 149 -13.47 34.56 26.03
C THR A 149 -14.86 34.40 25.41
N SER A 150 -15.53 33.25 25.59
CA SER A 150 -16.99 33.15 25.64
C SER A 150 -17.50 31.85 26.27
N GLN A 151 -17.98 32.02 27.50
CA GLN A 151 -19.15 31.44 28.15
C GLN A 151 -19.57 29.98 27.88
N THR A 152 -19.42 29.20 28.96
CA THR A 152 -20.05 27.92 29.26
C THR A 152 -21.54 28.08 29.58
N GLN A 153 -22.41 27.49 28.74
CA GLN A 153 -23.73 26.95 29.07
C GLN A 153 -23.83 25.65 28.27
N GLY A 154 -24.05 24.45 28.80
CA GLY A 154 -25.00 24.09 29.84
C GLY A 154 -26.13 23.29 29.19
N LEU A 155 -25.86 22.06 28.72
CA LEU A 155 -26.91 21.10 28.34
C LEU A 155 -26.50 19.67 28.72
N THR A 156 -27.23 19.16 29.69
CA THR A 156 -27.42 17.77 30.09
C THR A 156 -27.80 16.89 28.89
N GLN A 157 -27.10 15.77 28.69
CA GLN A 157 -27.59 14.69 27.84
C GLN A 157 -27.64 13.38 28.62
N THR A 158 -28.88 12.93 28.77
CA THR A 158 -29.39 11.78 29.49
C THR A 158 -28.85 10.46 28.94
N ALA A 159 -28.55 9.55 29.86
CA ALA A 159 -28.15 8.17 29.62
C ALA A 159 -29.24 7.34 28.94
N THR A 160 -28.84 6.40 28.09
CA THR A 160 -29.64 5.20 27.76
C THR A 160 -28.69 4.04 27.43
N PRO A 161 -28.50 3.05 28.34
CA PRO A 161 -27.83 1.81 28.01
C PRO A 161 -28.85 0.83 27.42
N THR A 162 -28.63 0.40 26.17
CA THR A 162 -29.40 -0.70 25.56
C THR A 162 -28.71 -2.02 25.88
N GLN A 163 -29.37 -2.82 26.71
CA GLN A 163 -29.05 -4.23 26.97
C GLN A 163 -29.26 -5.07 25.71
N ILE A 164 -28.33 -6.00 25.44
CA ILE A 164 -28.50 -7.07 24.46
C ILE A 164 -28.52 -8.39 25.26
N PRO A 165 -29.48 -9.30 25.02
CA PRO A 165 -29.67 -10.49 25.84
C PRO A 165 -28.66 -11.60 25.52
N GLU A 166 -28.25 -12.23 26.62
CA GLU A 166 -27.55 -13.48 26.79
C GLU A 166 -28.38 -14.65 26.24
N THR A 167 -27.78 -15.51 25.39
CA THR A 167 -28.31 -16.84 25.10
C THR A 167 -27.17 -17.86 25.11
N ASN A 168 -27.19 -18.67 26.17
CA ASN A 168 -26.50 -19.94 26.32
C ASN A 168 -27.38 -21.04 25.70
N PRO A 169 -26.79 -22.10 25.11
CA PRO A 169 -27.20 -23.43 25.58
C PRO A 169 -26.03 -24.41 25.74
N THR A 170 -25.94 -24.93 26.96
CA THR A 170 -25.90 -26.35 27.36
C THR A 170 -25.25 -27.40 26.44
N GLU A 171 -24.14 -27.92 26.95
CA GLU A 171 -23.69 -29.34 27.05
C GLU A 171 -24.40 -30.41 26.21
N GLU A 172 -23.62 -31.14 25.41
CA GLU A 172 -23.78 -32.59 25.26
C GLU A 172 -22.42 -33.30 25.28
N THR A 173 -22.33 -34.25 26.21
CA THR A 173 -21.20 -35.11 26.55
C THR A 173 -21.15 -36.30 25.60
N ALA A 174 -19.97 -36.61 25.04
CA ALA A 174 -19.64 -37.96 24.59
C ALA A 174 -18.14 -38.24 24.81
N LEU A 175 -17.87 -39.00 25.87
CA LEU A 175 -16.64 -39.76 26.13
C LEU A 175 -16.61 -41.01 25.24
N THR A 176 -15.42 -41.40 24.76
CA THR A 176 -14.84 -42.76 24.60
C THR A 176 -13.49 -42.56 23.86
N GLU A 177 -12.32 -42.58 24.54
CA GLU A 177 -11.40 -43.75 24.69
C GLU A 177 -10.99 -44.37 23.33
N GLU A 178 -9.74 -44.71 22.99
CA GLU A 178 -8.45 -44.86 23.67
C GLU A 178 -7.38 -45.09 22.57
N ALA A 179 -6.14 -45.28 22.99
CA ALA A 179 -4.99 -45.84 22.25
C ALA A 179 -4.14 -44.89 21.40
N GLY A 180 -3.02 -44.50 22.01
CA GLY A 180 -1.98 -43.70 21.38
C GLY A 180 -1.12 -44.45 20.37
N LEU A 181 -0.38 -43.66 19.60
CA LEU A 181 0.97 -43.96 19.17
C LEU A 181 1.70 -42.62 19.08
N THR A 182 2.65 -42.42 19.99
CA THR A 182 3.66 -41.37 19.89
C THR A 182 4.61 -41.74 18.75
N GLU A 183 4.36 -41.20 17.56
CA GLU A 183 5.39 -41.03 16.54
C GLU A 183 5.57 -39.53 16.27
N ASP A 184 6.76 -39.07 16.66
CA ASP A 184 7.33 -37.76 16.42
C ASP A 184 7.55 -37.58 14.91
N VAL A 185 6.49 -37.17 14.20
CA VAL A 185 6.56 -36.83 12.77
C VAL A 185 6.91 -35.34 12.66
N PRO A 186 8.05 -34.97 12.05
CA PRO A 186 8.42 -33.58 11.89
C PRO A 186 7.38 -32.86 11.03
N LYS A 187 6.91 -31.70 11.51
CA LYS A 187 5.97 -30.76 10.87
C LYS A 187 6.33 -30.47 9.40
N THR A 188 5.96 -31.32 8.46
CA THR A 188 5.85 -30.99 7.05
C THR A 188 4.51 -30.27 6.89
N GLN A 189 4.53 -28.92 6.84
CA GLN A 189 3.40 -28.16 6.31
C GLN A 189 2.98 -28.82 4.99
N SER A 190 1.74 -29.33 4.95
CA SER A 190 1.30 -30.10 3.80
C SER A 190 1.33 -29.22 2.55
N PHE A 191 1.66 -29.81 1.41
CA PHE A 191 1.62 -29.11 0.12
C PHE A 191 0.28 -28.39 -0.11
N ALA A 192 -0.82 -28.94 0.43
CA ALA A 192 -2.14 -28.33 0.42
C ALA A 192 -2.20 -26.97 1.15
N GLN A 193 -1.61 -26.85 2.36
CA GLN A 193 -1.56 -25.57 3.09
C GLN A 193 -0.74 -24.51 2.35
N LYS A 194 0.36 -24.92 1.72
CA LYS A 194 1.19 -24.01 0.92
C LYS A 194 0.48 -23.56 -0.35
N ALA A 195 -0.25 -24.46 -1.01
CA ALA A 195 -1.06 -24.12 -2.18
C ALA A 195 -2.17 -23.13 -1.82
N GLU A 196 -2.88 -23.34 -0.71
CA GLU A 196 -3.92 -22.44 -0.24
C GLU A 196 -3.38 -21.04 0.11
N GLN A 197 -2.20 -20.98 0.74
CA GLN A 197 -1.54 -19.70 1.04
C GLN A 197 -1.13 -18.95 -0.24
N ILE A 198 -0.60 -19.66 -1.25
CA ILE A 198 -0.24 -19.04 -2.53
C ILE A 198 -1.47 -18.46 -3.24
N ILE A 199 -2.61 -19.16 -3.21
CA ILE A 199 -3.85 -18.67 -3.82
C ILE A 199 -4.32 -17.40 -3.09
N LYS A 200 -4.33 -17.41 -1.76
CA LYS A 200 -4.73 -16.25 -0.96
C LYS A 200 -3.82 -15.03 -1.20
N ASP A 201 -2.51 -15.26 -1.27
CA ASP A 201 -1.53 -14.21 -1.55
C ASP A 201 -1.69 -13.65 -2.97
N GLN A 202 -2.10 -14.48 -3.94
CA GLN A 202 -2.41 -14.03 -5.29
C GLN A 202 -3.68 -13.19 -5.32
N ASP A 203 -4.77 -13.66 -4.71
CA ASP A 203 -6.05 -12.95 -4.65
C ASP A 203 -5.89 -11.57 -4.02
N GLN A 204 -5.13 -11.46 -2.93
CA GLN A 204 -4.82 -10.18 -2.30
C GLN A 204 -4.07 -9.22 -3.24
N LYS A 205 -3.06 -9.72 -3.95
CA LYS A 205 -2.32 -8.90 -4.93
C LYS A 205 -3.20 -8.46 -6.10
N PHE A 206 -4.11 -9.32 -6.56
CA PHE A 206 -5.06 -8.98 -7.60
C PHE A 206 -6.06 -7.91 -7.15
N ASP A 207 -6.52 -7.94 -5.91
CA ASP A 207 -7.44 -6.91 -5.40
C ASP A 207 -6.73 -5.58 -5.17
N GLU A 208 -5.50 -5.59 -4.65
CA GLU A 208 -4.65 -4.39 -4.58
C GLU A 208 -4.39 -3.79 -5.98
N SER A 209 -4.20 -4.64 -7.00
CA SER A 209 -4.11 -4.21 -8.40
C SER A 209 -5.30 -3.39 -8.85
N LYS A 210 -6.50 -3.92 -8.60
CA LYS A 210 -7.74 -3.31 -9.06
C LYS A 210 -7.93 -1.97 -8.38
N GLU A 211 -7.67 -1.91 -7.07
CA GLU A 211 -7.75 -0.67 -6.30
C GLU A 211 -6.78 0.41 -6.83
N ASP A 212 -5.54 0.04 -7.15
CA ASP A 212 -4.54 0.95 -7.71
C ASP A 212 -4.93 1.42 -9.13
N GLN A 213 -5.50 0.55 -9.95
CA GLN A 213 -6.01 0.89 -11.29
C GLN A 213 -7.22 1.84 -11.21
N GLU A 214 -8.16 1.59 -10.30
CA GLU A 214 -9.31 2.47 -10.08
C GLU A 214 -8.87 3.84 -9.57
N PHE A 215 -7.94 3.87 -8.62
CA PHE A 215 -7.35 5.12 -8.14
C PHE A 215 -6.69 5.90 -9.29
N ALA A 216 -5.86 5.25 -10.10
CA ALA A 216 -5.22 5.85 -11.26
C ALA A 216 -6.25 6.37 -12.28
N ARG A 217 -7.34 5.64 -12.52
CA ARG A 217 -8.43 6.08 -13.40
C ARG A 217 -9.10 7.35 -12.87
N LYS A 218 -9.45 7.39 -11.58
CA LYS A 218 -10.06 8.56 -10.93
C LYS A 218 -9.14 9.78 -11.00
N VAL A 219 -7.85 9.62 -10.73
CA VAL A 219 -6.88 10.72 -10.81
C VAL A 219 -6.75 11.25 -12.25
N ARG A 220 -6.68 10.38 -13.26
CA ARG A 220 -6.67 10.82 -14.68
C ARG A 220 -7.92 11.60 -15.05
N GLU A 221 -9.08 11.19 -14.56
CA GLU A 221 -10.33 11.93 -14.74
C GLU A 221 -10.22 13.35 -14.15
N VAL A 222 -9.74 13.47 -12.90
CA VAL A 222 -9.54 14.78 -12.26
C VAL A 222 -8.55 15.64 -13.04
N ILE A 223 -7.41 15.08 -13.48
CA ILE A 223 -6.42 15.81 -14.32
C ILE A 223 -7.08 16.38 -15.58
N ASN A 224 -7.87 15.58 -16.28
CA ASN A 224 -8.57 16.02 -17.49
C ASN A 224 -9.55 17.15 -17.20
N LEU A 225 -10.26 17.08 -16.07
CA LEU A 225 -11.16 18.16 -15.64
C LEU A 225 -10.38 19.45 -15.30
N ILE A 226 -9.22 19.35 -14.63
CA ILE A 226 -8.36 20.52 -14.33
C ILE A 226 -7.90 21.16 -15.64
N LYS A 227 -7.42 20.35 -16.60
CA LYS A 227 -7.00 20.83 -17.93
C LYS A 227 -8.13 21.55 -18.66
N GLN A 228 -9.36 21.03 -18.59
CA GLN A 228 -10.53 21.67 -19.20
C GLN A 228 -10.86 23.03 -18.56
N VAL A 229 -10.83 23.13 -17.22
CA VAL A 229 -11.04 24.40 -16.52
C VAL A 229 -9.96 25.42 -16.88
N LEU A 230 -8.68 25.01 -16.86
CA LEU A 230 -7.57 25.88 -17.25
C LEU A 230 -7.67 26.32 -18.70
N ALA A 231 -8.00 25.42 -19.63
CA ALA A 231 -8.18 25.77 -21.04
C ALA A 231 -9.34 26.75 -21.25
N THR A 232 -10.43 26.59 -20.50
CA THR A 232 -11.58 27.52 -20.54
C THR A 232 -11.17 28.87 -19.99
N ALA A 233 -10.54 28.91 -18.82
CA ALA A 233 -10.08 30.15 -18.20
C ALA A 233 -9.06 30.90 -19.09
N LYS A 234 -8.09 30.17 -19.69
CA LYS A 234 -7.09 30.73 -20.62
C LYS A 234 -7.70 31.44 -21.82
N ARG A 235 -8.90 31.08 -22.26
CA ARG A 235 -9.60 31.76 -23.37
C ARG A 235 -10.12 33.14 -23.00
N PHE A 236 -10.32 33.40 -21.71
CA PHE A 236 -10.88 34.64 -21.18
C PHE A 236 -9.85 35.49 -20.41
N MET A 237 -8.59 35.03 -20.31
CA MET A 237 -7.51 35.70 -19.58
C MET A 237 -6.48 36.30 -20.54
N SER A 238 -5.85 37.41 -20.14
CA SER A 238 -4.75 38.04 -20.89
C SER A 238 -3.47 37.20 -20.81
N ASP A 239 -2.49 37.47 -21.68
CA ASP A 239 -1.24 36.69 -21.73
C ASP A 239 -0.41 36.77 -20.43
N GLU A 240 -0.40 37.92 -19.76
CA GLU A 240 0.27 38.09 -18.46
C GLU A 240 -0.35 37.21 -17.37
N GLU A 241 -1.68 37.06 -17.36
CA GLU A 241 -2.38 36.26 -16.36
C GLU A 241 -2.25 34.74 -16.63
N LYS A 242 -1.79 34.34 -17.82
CA LYS A 242 -1.57 32.93 -18.15
C LYS A 242 -0.36 32.35 -17.42
N GLU A 243 0.56 33.16 -16.90
CA GLU A 243 1.71 32.64 -16.15
C GLU A 243 1.29 31.82 -14.91
N ASP A 244 0.25 32.27 -14.19
CA ASP A 244 -0.31 31.56 -13.02
C ASP A 244 -0.76 30.13 -13.38
N THR A 245 -1.12 29.88 -14.64
CA THR A 245 -1.57 28.56 -15.11
C THR A 245 -0.43 27.61 -15.45
N LEU A 246 0.79 28.10 -15.67
CA LEU A 246 1.95 27.27 -16.03
C LEU A 246 2.39 26.38 -14.86
N GLN A 247 2.32 26.91 -13.64
CA GLN A 247 2.66 26.13 -12.45
C GLN A 247 1.68 24.97 -12.26
N ALA A 248 0.37 25.21 -12.49
CA ALA A 248 -0.64 24.16 -12.45
C ALA A 248 -0.33 23.05 -13.48
N GLU A 249 0.01 23.42 -14.72
CA GLU A 249 0.36 22.45 -15.77
C GLU A 249 1.61 21.64 -15.43
N LYS A 250 2.62 22.26 -14.81
CA LYS A 250 3.82 21.57 -14.32
C LYS A 250 3.48 20.57 -13.22
N ASP A 251 2.63 20.95 -12.27
CA ASP A 251 2.20 20.04 -11.21
C ASP A 251 1.39 18.87 -11.79
N LEU A 252 0.47 19.11 -12.72
CA LEU A 252 -0.28 18.05 -13.41
C LEU A 252 0.65 17.07 -14.13
N LYS A 253 1.69 17.56 -14.82
CA LYS A 253 2.69 16.71 -15.48
C LYS A 253 3.45 15.84 -14.47
N THR A 254 3.73 16.38 -13.28
CA THR A 254 4.35 15.59 -12.18
C THR A 254 3.40 14.49 -11.73
N VAL A 255 2.11 14.79 -11.55
CA VAL A 255 1.10 13.79 -11.17
C VAL A 255 0.97 12.69 -12.21
N GLU A 256 0.99 13.02 -13.50
CA GLU A 256 0.96 12.03 -14.57
C GLU A 256 2.16 11.08 -14.51
N SER A 257 3.37 11.60 -14.25
CA SER A 257 4.57 10.78 -14.06
C SER A 257 4.42 9.84 -12.86
N ASP A 258 4.04 10.35 -11.70
CA ASP A 258 3.83 9.53 -10.50
C ASP A 258 2.78 8.43 -10.71
N LEU A 259 1.74 8.73 -11.47
CA LEU A 259 0.68 7.79 -11.77
C LEU A 259 1.12 6.70 -12.76
N THR A 260 1.98 7.03 -13.72
CA THR A 260 2.63 6.02 -14.57
C THR A 260 3.53 5.09 -13.74
N GLU A 261 4.20 5.60 -12.72
CA GLU A 261 5.03 4.76 -11.83
C GLU A 261 4.17 3.79 -11.01
N ILE A 262 3.07 4.28 -10.40
CA ILE A 262 2.13 3.43 -9.64
C ILE A 262 1.55 2.32 -10.54
N THR A 263 1.18 2.65 -11.77
CA THR A 263 0.60 1.66 -12.70
C THR A 263 1.63 0.71 -13.29
N THR A 264 2.88 1.15 -13.50
CA THR A 264 3.96 0.32 -14.07
C THR A 264 4.53 -0.65 -13.05
N GLN A 265 4.70 -0.24 -11.78
CA GLN A 265 5.16 -1.10 -10.70
C GLN A 265 4.26 -2.36 -10.55
N HIS A 266 2.98 -2.23 -10.87
CA HIS A 266 2.03 -3.35 -10.75
C HIS A 266 2.11 -4.36 -11.92
N VAL A 267 2.43 -3.91 -13.15
CA VAL A 267 2.44 -4.80 -14.34
C VAL A 267 3.77 -5.56 -14.48
N GLY A 268 4.85 -5.07 -13.89
CA GLY A 268 6.21 -5.59 -14.08
C GLY A 268 6.53 -6.98 -13.53
N VAL A 269 5.61 -7.67 -12.84
CA VAL A 269 5.91 -8.97 -12.19
C VAL A 269 5.74 -10.17 -13.13
N ASN A 270 5.11 -10.02 -14.31
CA ASN A 270 4.69 -11.18 -15.13
C ASN A 270 5.32 -11.30 -16.53
N VAL A 271 6.40 -10.58 -16.85
CA VAL A 271 7.05 -10.65 -18.19
C VAL A 271 8.48 -11.20 -18.10
N LEU A 272 8.63 -12.36 -17.45
CA LEU A 272 9.80 -13.23 -17.58
C LEU A 272 9.30 -14.64 -17.92
N THR A 273 9.04 -14.84 -19.21
CA THR A 273 8.84 -16.15 -19.87
C THR A 273 9.75 -16.21 -21.08
#